data_AF-A0A1C5E0M8-F1
#
_entry.id   AF-A0A1C5E0M8-F1
#
_cell.length_a   1.000
_cell.length_b   1.000
_cell.length_c   1.000
_cell.angle_alpha   90.00
_cell.angle_beta   90.00
_cell.angle_gamma   90.00
#
_symmetry.space_group_name_H-M   'P 1'
#
loop_
_entity.id
_entity.type
_entity.pdbx_description
1 polymer ?
#
loop_
_entity_poly.entity_id
_entity_poly.type
_entity_poly.pdbx_seq_one_letter_code
_entity_poly.pdbx_strand_id
1 'polypeptide(L)'
;MTHQPVVTCQATEYEVSLLPENDINRHVYTITVQYRGEGRWAVTRHSSCLGADGTWEFGVKEYDRGDNWLNSHRFDLDTALRLAREQAPQIVVNGRTAAEVVELTRPAPAPDDDPICGDQYDDEICELEPGHVGAHSTGTLCWDYAPERPRPTP
;
A
#
# COMPACT_ATOMS: atom_id res chain seq x y z
N MET A 1 54.23 -0.73 5.14
CA MET A 1 52.84 -0.46 5.57
C MET A 1 51.96 -1.45 4.84
N THR A 2 51.46 -2.47 5.55
CA THR A 2 50.51 -3.42 4.98
C THR A 2 49.19 -2.71 4.82
N HIS A 3 48.76 -2.48 3.58
CA HIS A 3 47.40 -2.02 3.29
C HIS A 3 46.44 -3.09 3.80
N GLN A 4 45.76 -2.79 4.90
CA GLN A 4 44.70 -3.65 5.39
C GLN A 4 43.50 -3.51 4.44
N PRO A 5 42.95 -4.62 3.93
CA PRO A 5 41.81 -4.56 3.01
C PRO A 5 40.60 -3.95 3.72
N VAL A 6 39.86 -3.10 3.00
CA VAL A 6 38.63 -2.46 3.49
C VAL A 6 37.43 -3.31 3.04
N VAL A 7 36.60 -3.71 4.00
CA VAL A 7 35.33 -4.39 3.71
C VAL A 7 34.32 -3.36 3.20
N THR A 8 33.61 -3.70 2.13
CA THR A 8 32.52 -2.87 1.59
C THR A 8 31.21 -3.63 1.64
N CYS A 9 30.12 -2.90 1.86
CA CYS A 9 28.76 -3.42 1.82
C CYS A 9 28.02 -2.72 0.68
N GLN A 10 27.24 -3.49 -0.06
CA GLN A 10 26.43 -2.97 -1.15
C GLN A 10 25.05 -3.64 -1.12
N ALA A 11 24.00 -2.84 -1.25
CA ALA A 11 22.66 -3.39 -1.48
C ALA A 11 22.65 -4.09 -2.85
N THR A 12 22.20 -5.34 -2.87
CA THR A 12 22.13 -6.14 -4.10
C THR A 12 20.70 -6.40 -4.57
N GLU A 13 19.71 -6.19 -3.69
CA GLU A 13 18.32 -6.45 -3.98
C GLU A 13 17.41 -5.56 -3.14
N TYR A 14 16.31 -5.11 -3.75
CA TYR A 14 15.17 -4.51 -3.08
C TYR A 14 13.91 -5.28 -3.43
N GLU A 15 13.01 -5.40 -2.45
CA GLU A 15 11.70 -5.99 -2.65
C GLU A 15 10.63 -4.90 -2.78
N VAL A 16 9.77 -5.04 -3.78
CA VAL A 16 8.62 -4.14 -3.99
C VAL A 16 7.36 -4.98 -4.03
N SER A 17 6.45 -4.73 -3.08
CA SER A 17 5.16 -5.42 -2.99
C SER A 17 4.09 -4.46 -2.49
N LEU A 18 2.86 -4.64 -2.96
CA LEU A 18 1.69 -3.92 -2.47
C LEU A 18 1.08 -4.60 -1.24
N LEU A 19 1.36 -5.89 -1.04
CA LEU A 19 0.79 -6.67 0.05
C LEU A 19 1.59 -6.44 1.35
N PRO A 20 0.94 -6.47 2.52
CA PRO A 20 1.61 -6.42 3.83
C PRO A 20 2.68 -7.50 3.99
N GLU A 21 3.73 -7.23 4.76
CA GLU A 21 4.87 -8.14 4.97
C GLU A 21 4.44 -9.53 5.47
N ASN A 22 3.38 -9.59 6.27
CA ASN A 22 2.82 -10.82 6.84
C ASN A 22 1.78 -11.53 5.97
N ASP A 23 1.47 -11.03 4.77
CA ASP A 23 0.53 -11.71 3.86
C ASP A 23 1.18 -12.95 3.23
N ILE A 24 0.54 -14.10 3.37
CA ILE A 24 1.04 -15.38 2.82
C ILE A 24 1.23 -15.34 1.30
N ASN A 25 0.45 -14.53 0.59
CA ASN A 25 0.52 -14.38 -0.87
C ASN A 25 1.52 -13.33 -1.31
N ARG A 26 2.18 -12.60 -0.40
CA ARG A 26 3.13 -11.53 -0.74
C ARG A 26 4.15 -11.97 -1.79
N HIS A 27 4.76 -13.13 -1.56
CA HIS A 27 5.84 -13.66 -2.40
C HIS A 27 5.47 -13.88 -3.88
N VAL A 28 4.20 -14.13 -4.22
CA VAL A 28 3.78 -14.29 -5.63
C VAL A 28 3.46 -12.96 -6.32
N TYR A 29 3.18 -11.90 -5.56
CA TYR A 29 2.93 -10.56 -6.09
C TYR A 29 4.17 -9.66 -6.07
N THR A 30 5.21 -10.07 -5.34
CA THR A 30 6.47 -9.35 -5.22
C THR A 30 7.22 -9.21 -6.54
N ILE A 31 7.76 -8.00 -6.76
CA ILE A 31 8.77 -7.68 -7.76
C ILE A 31 10.09 -7.44 -7.04
N THR A 32 11.20 -7.96 -7.59
CA THR A 32 12.54 -7.71 -7.07
C THR A 32 13.30 -6.75 -7.97
N VAL A 33 14.04 -5.82 -7.37
CA VAL A 33 14.95 -4.90 -8.07
C VAL A 33 16.36 -5.32 -7.72
N GLN A 34 17.06 -5.95 -8.67
CA GLN A 34 18.34 -6.62 -8.44
C GLN A 34 19.50 -5.87 -9.09
N TYR A 35 20.59 -5.70 -8.35
CA TYR A 35 21.83 -5.10 -8.85
C TYR A 35 22.50 -6.02 -9.87
N ARG A 36 22.94 -5.46 -11.00
CA ARG A 36 23.55 -6.21 -12.12
C ARG A 36 24.94 -5.70 -12.50
N GLY A 37 25.57 -4.91 -11.63
CA GLY A 37 26.89 -4.31 -11.87
C GLY A 37 26.80 -2.91 -12.47
N GLU A 38 27.90 -2.16 -12.38
CA GLU A 38 28.07 -0.84 -13.04
C GLU A 38 27.01 0.20 -12.66
N GLY A 39 26.49 0.16 -11.43
CA GLY A 39 25.40 1.05 -11.00
C GLY A 39 24.05 0.74 -11.63
N ARG A 40 23.92 -0.37 -12.37
CA ARG A 40 22.71 -0.74 -13.09
C ARG A 40 21.92 -1.84 -12.38
N TRP A 41 20.60 -1.73 -12.47
CA TRP A 41 19.61 -2.53 -11.78
C TRP A 41 18.59 -3.09 -12.76
N ALA A 42 18.15 -4.34 -12.54
CA ALA A 42 17.09 -4.96 -13.33
C ALA A 42 15.86 -5.15 -12.44
N VAL A 43 14.69 -4.88 -13.01
CA VAL A 43 13.40 -5.18 -12.38
C VAL A 43 12.99 -6.59 -12.80
N THR A 44 12.83 -7.50 -11.84
CA THR A 44 12.64 -8.93 -12.10
C THR A 44 11.48 -9.54 -11.33
N ARG A 45 10.86 -10.56 -11.94
CA ARG A 45 9.82 -11.38 -11.32
C ARG A 45 9.77 -12.75 -11.98
N HIS A 46 9.82 -13.83 -11.18
CA HIS A 46 9.75 -15.23 -11.65
C HIS A 46 10.53 -15.49 -12.95
N SER A 47 11.83 -15.14 -12.95
CA SER A 47 12.73 -15.28 -14.10
C SER A 47 12.47 -14.35 -15.30
N SER A 48 11.49 -13.45 -15.21
CA SER A 48 11.23 -12.41 -16.22
C SER A 48 11.86 -11.08 -15.80
N CYS A 49 12.23 -10.26 -16.78
CA CYS A 49 12.74 -8.91 -16.60
C CYS A 49 11.78 -7.91 -17.24
N LEU A 50 11.59 -6.76 -16.60
CA LEU A 50 10.79 -5.67 -17.16
C LEU A 50 11.67 -4.82 -18.11
N GLY A 51 11.19 -4.62 -19.33
CA GLY A 51 11.77 -3.70 -20.30
C GLY A 51 11.32 -2.25 -20.08
N ALA A 52 12.06 -1.32 -20.68
CA ALA A 52 11.77 0.12 -20.65
C ALA A 52 10.39 0.48 -21.24
N ASP A 53 9.84 -0.39 -22.07
CA ASP A 53 8.52 -0.27 -22.69
C ASP A 53 7.38 -0.81 -21.81
N GLY A 54 7.70 -1.32 -20.62
CA GLY A 54 6.75 -1.91 -19.68
C GLY A 54 6.40 -3.37 -19.98
N THR A 55 7.06 -4.01 -20.95
CA THR A 55 6.83 -5.43 -21.26
C THR A 55 7.67 -6.34 -20.35
N TRP A 56 7.12 -7.50 -20.01
CA TRP A 56 7.83 -8.53 -19.26
C TRP A 56 8.41 -9.56 -20.22
N GLU A 57 9.73 -9.68 -20.26
CA GLU A 57 10.42 -10.65 -21.09
C GLU A 57 10.99 -11.78 -20.21
N PHE A 58 10.66 -13.02 -20.54
CA PHE A 58 11.26 -14.17 -19.86
C PHE A 58 12.75 -14.20 -20.16
N GLY A 59 13.57 -14.35 -19.10
CA GLY A 59 15.01 -14.17 -19.13
C GLY A 59 15.66 -14.81 -20.35
N VAL A 60 16.01 -13.98 -21.32
CA VAL A 60 16.94 -14.33 -22.39
C VAL A 60 18.20 -14.87 -21.72
N LYS A 61 18.77 -15.96 -22.22
CA LYS A 61 20.00 -16.51 -21.62
C LYS A 61 21.10 -15.46 -21.65
N GLU A 62 21.99 -15.47 -20.67
CA GLU A 62 22.99 -14.40 -20.50
C GLU A 62 23.81 -14.14 -21.78
N TYR A 63 24.08 -15.17 -22.58
CA TYR A 63 24.80 -15.07 -23.85
C TYR A 63 23.96 -14.57 -25.04
N ASP A 64 22.63 -14.57 -24.93
CA ASP A 64 21.70 -14.07 -25.97
C ASP A 64 21.32 -12.60 -25.72
N ARG A 65 21.80 -11.99 -24.62
CA ARG A 65 21.54 -10.58 -24.26
C ARG A 65 22.57 -9.66 -24.91
N GLY A 66 22.28 -9.21 -26.13
CA GLY A 66 23.06 -8.13 -26.75
C GLY A 66 22.94 -6.81 -25.98
N ASP A 67 23.82 -5.84 -26.28
CA ASP A 67 23.85 -4.52 -25.62
C ASP A 67 22.50 -3.80 -25.64
N ASN A 68 21.75 -3.95 -26.74
CA ASN A 68 20.40 -3.38 -26.86
C ASN A 68 19.45 -3.91 -25.79
N TRP A 69 19.50 -5.21 -25.50
CA TRP A 69 18.67 -5.83 -24.47
C TRP A 69 19.09 -5.35 -23.08
N LEU A 70 20.40 -5.27 -22.83
CA LEU A 70 20.92 -4.78 -21.54
C LEU A 70 20.54 -3.33 -21.29
N ASN A 71 20.55 -2.48 -22.33
CA ASN A 71 20.15 -1.08 -22.22
C ASN A 71 18.64 -0.91 -22.04
N SER A 72 17.81 -1.81 -22.56
CA SER A 72 16.36 -1.76 -22.37
C SER A 72 15.88 -2.37 -21.05
N HIS A 73 16.69 -3.21 -20.39
CA HIS A 73 16.30 -3.95 -19.18
C HIS A 73 17.14 -3.65 -17.93
N ARG A 74 18.15 -2.77 -18.04
CA ARG A 74 18.96 -2.34 -16.92
C ARG A 74 18.91 -0.81 -16.78
N PHE A 75 18.54 -0.37 -15.60
CA PHE A 75 18.26 1.03 -15.27
C PHE A 75 19.15 1.52 -14.14
N ASP A 76 19.18 2.82 -13.89
CA ASP A 76 19.61 3.33 -12.58
C ASP A 76 18.62 2.87 -11.48
N LEU A 77 19.05 2.96 -10.21
CA LEU A 77 18.25 2.46 -9.08
C LEU A 77 16.89 3.16 -8.96
N ASP A 78 16.85 4.48 -9.13
CA ASP A 78 15.63 5.27 -8.94
C ASP A 78 14.60 4.93 -10.02
N THR A 79 15.06 4.83 -11.27
CA THR A 79 14.23 4.37 -12.39
C THR A 79 13.73 2.95 -12.17
N ALA A 80 14.57 2.02 -11.73
CA ALA A 80 14.16 0.64 -11.47
C ALA A 80 13.09 0.55 -10.36
N LEU A 81 13.27 1.29 -9.26
CA LEU A 81 12.30 1.34 -8.17
C LEU A 81 10.98 1.99 -8.59
N ARG A 82 11.03 3.06 -9.40
CA ARG A 82 9.84 3.70 -9.95
C ARG A 82 9.05 2.72 -10.81
N LEU A 83 9.70 2.07 -11.77
CA LEU A 83 9.07 1.08 -12.66
C LEU A 83 8.48 -0.10 -11.86
N ALA A 84 9.20 -0.60 -10.86
CA ALA A 84 8.71 -1.67 -10.00
C ALA A 84 7.44 -1.26 -9.23
N ARG A 85 7.38 -0.03 -8.71
CA ARG A 85 6.19 0.50 -8.00
C ARG A 85 5.00 0.70 -8.93
N GLU A 86 5.24 1.15 -10.16
CA GLU A 86 4.19 1.30 -11.17
C GLU A 86 3.59 -0.05 -11.57
N GLN A 87 4.43 -1.09 -11.65
CA GLN A 87 4.01 -2.44 -12.06
C GLN A 87 3.43 -3.29 -10.92
N ALA A 88 3.84 -3.07 -9.66
CA ALA A 88 3.42 -3.90 -8.53
C ALA A 88 1.88 -4.05 -8.41
N PRO A 89 1.05 -2.98 -8.58
CA PRO A 89 -0.40 -3.11 -8.54
C PRO A 89 -0.99 -3.95 -9.69
N GLN A 90 -0.29 -4.04 -10.83
CA GLN A 90 -0.76 -4.67 -12.06
C GLN A 90 -0.40 -6.15 -12.16
N ILE A 91 0.41 -6.68 -11.24
CA ILE A 91 0.80 -8.09 -11.25
C ILE A 91 -0.43 -8.98 -11.07
N VAL A 92 -0.67 -9.85 -12.04
CA VAL A 92 -1.78 -10.81 -12.03
C VAL A 92 -1.29 -12.19 -11.59
N VAL A 93 -1.93 -12.77 -10.57
CA VAL A 93 -1.77 -14.16 -10.15
C VAL A 93 -3.14 -14.79 -10.00
N ASN A 94 -3.34 -15.97 -10.62
CA ASN A 94 -4.63 -16.68 -10.61
C ASN A 94 -5.84 -15.80 -11.01
N GLY A 95 -5.63 -14.89 -11.97
CA GLY A 95 -6.67 -14.00 -12.48
C GLY A 95 -7.00 -12.79 -11.59
N ARG A 96 -6.22 -12.52 -10.55
CA ARG A 96 -6.36 -11.33 -9.69
C ARG A 96 -5.10 -10.50 -9.67
N THR A 97 -5.28 -9.18 -9.70
CA THR A 97 -4.23 -8.20 -9.52
C THR A 97 -3.84 -8.06 -8.04
N ALA A 98 -2.62 -7.60 -7.76
CA ALA A 98 -2.21 -7.27 -6.38
C ALA A 98 -3.15 -6.23 -5.75
N ALA A 99 -3.59 -5.24 -6.54
CA ALA A 99 -4.53 -4.21 -6.08
C ALA A 99 -5.87 -4.80 -5.63
N GLU A 100 -6.47 -5.70 -6.43
CA GLU A 100 -7.70 -6.40 -6.06
C GLU A 100 -7.53 -7.24 -4.80
N VAL A 101 -6.39 -7.92 -4.65
CA VAL A 101 -6.11 -8.71 -3.43
C VAL A 101 -6.06 -7.82 -2.20
N VAL A 102 -5.41 -6.66 -2.28
CA VAL A 102 -5.34 -5.71 -1.16
C VAL A 102 -6.71 -5.17 -0.80
N GLU A 103 -7.57 -4.87 -1.77
CA GLU A 103 -8.94 -4.44 -1.50
C GLU A 103 -9.76 -5.52 -0.79
N LEU A 104 -9.55 -6.79 -1.14
CA LEU A 104 -10.25 -7.93 -0.52
C LEU A 104 -9.74 -8.28 0.88
N THR A 105 -8.47 -8.04 1.16
CA THR A 105 -7.84 -8.32 2.46
C THR A 105 -7.80 -7.11 3.37
N ARG A 106 -8.16 -5.92 2.87
CA ARG A 106 -8.29 -4.73 3.69
C ARG A 106 -9.32 -5.04 4.77
N PRO A 107 -8.96 -4.96 6.07
CA PRO A 107 -9.96 -5.06 7.11
C PRO A 107 -11.01 -3.98 6.85
N ALA A 108 -12.28 -4.28 7.15
CA ALA A 108 -13.28 -3.22 7.21
C ALA A 108 -12.70 -2.08 8.06
N PRO A 109 -13.00 -0.80 7.72
CA PRO A 109 -12.69 0.26 8.66
C PRO A 109 -13.20 -0.24 10.02
N ALA A 110 -12.36 -0.12 11.05
CA ALA A 110 -12.89 -0.26 12.39
C ALA A 110 -14.17 0.59 12.41
N PRO A 111 -15.28 0.10 13.01
CA PRO A 111 -16.36 1.03 13.29
C PRO A 111 -15.66 2.26 13.87
N ASP A 112 -15.89 3.42 13.27
CA ASP A 112 -15.40 4.65 13.87
C ASP A 112 -15.75 4.54 15.36
N ASP A 113 -14.97 5.15 16.23
CA ASP A 113 -15.55 5.56 17.51
C ASP A 113 -16.65 6.57 17.13
N ASP A 114 -17.78 6.07 16.57
CA ASP A 114 -19.10 6.68 16.60
C ASP A 114 -19.11 7.28 17.99
N PRO A 115 -19.32 8.59 18.12
CA PRO A 115 -19.27 9.22 19.42
C PRO A 115 -20.23 8.44 20.32
N ILE A 116 -19.64 7.56 21.14
CA ILE A 116 -20.30 6.98 22.27
C ILE A 116 -20.63 8.24 23.04
N CYS A 117 -21.92 8.59 23.13
CA CYS A 117 -22.36 9.67 24.01
C CYS A 117 -21.56 9.49 25.31
N GLY A 118 -20.96 10.56 25.82
CA GLY A 118 -20.06 10.50 26.98
C GLY A 118 -20.69 9.89 28.24
N ASP A 119 -21.98 9.52 28.20
CA ASP A 119 -22.78 8.97 29.28
C ASP A 119 -22.44 7.53 29.71
N GLN A 120 -21.50 6.83 29.06
CA GLN A 120 -21.09 5.52 29.56
C GLN A 120 -20.25 5.57 30.85
N TYR A 121 -19.75 6.75 31.25
CA TYR A 121 -18.81 6.85 32.38
C TYR A 121 -19.19 7.80 33.50
N ASP A 122 -20.18 8.67 33.31
CA ASP A 122 -20.76 9.49 34.36
C ASP A 122 -22.24 9.76 34.03
N ASP A 123 -23.11 9.53 35.01
CA ASP A 123 -24.57 9.66 34.87
C ASP A 123 -25.03 11.14 34.69
N GLU A 124 -24.17 12.03 34.20
CA GLU A 124 -24.38 13.46 34.06
C GLU A 124 -24.62 13.82 32.57
N ILE A 125 -25.91 13.97 32.24
CA ILE A 125 -26.48 14.82 31.17
C ILE A 125 -25.64 14.91 29.87
N CYS A 126 -26.07 14.17 28.85
CA CYS A 126 -25.51 14.24 27.49
C CYS A 126 -25.82 15.61 26.85
N GLU A 127 -24.87 16.55 26.89
CA GLU A 127 -24.94 17.80 26.13
C GLU A 127 -24.51 17.52 24.68
N LEU A 128 -25.46 17.18 23.81
CA LEU A 128 -25.22 17.25 22.37
C LEU A 128 -25.19 18.72 21.95
N GLU A 129 -24.09 19.15 21.34
CA GLU A 129 -24.01 20.45 20.66
C GLU A 129 -25.18 20.59 19.65
N PRO A 130 -25.81 21.78 19.54
CA PRO A 130 -26.91 22.00 18.61
C PRO A 130 -26.54 21.63 17.17
N GLY A 131 -27.21 20.63 16.60
CA GLY A 131 -27.01 20.16 15.23
C GLY A 131 -26.50 18.72 15.08
N HIS A 132 -26.20 18.02 16.17
CA HIS A 132 -25.86 16.59 16.13
C HIS A 132 -27.10 15.69 16.29
N VAL A 133 -27.12 14.58 15.53
CA VAL A 133 -28.08 13.48 15.69
C VAL A 133 -27.33 12.24 16.18
N GLY A 134 -27.82 11.60 17.23
CA GLY A 134 -27.25 10.38 17.81
C GLY A 134 -28.34 9.37 18.16
N ALA A 135 -27.96 8.10 18.31
CA ALA A 135 -28.85 7.01 18.74
C ALA A 135 -28.31 6.36 20.01
N HIS A 136 -29.14 6.23 21.05
CA HIS A 136 -28.79 5.45 22.24
C HIS A 136 -28.97 3.95 21.98
N SER A 137 -28.16 3.13 22.64
CA SER A 137 -28.24 1.66 22.59
C SER A 137 -29.54 1.10 23.18
N THR A 138 -30.30 1.91 23.93
CA THR A 138 -31.61 1.60 24.52
C THR A 138 -32.77 2.23 23.74
N GLY A 139 -32.83 1.95 22.43
CA GLY A 139 -33.99 2.28 21.60
C GLY A 139 -34.01 3.73 21.09
N THR A 140 -34.37 3.87 19.83
CA THR A 140 -34.41 5.13 19.09
C THR A 140 -35.43 6.11 19.71
N LEU A 141 -34.99 6.98 20.61
CA LEU A 141 -35.72 8.20 20.96
C LEU A 141 -35.04 9.37 20.24
N CYS A 142 -35.54 9.69 19.05
CA CYS A 142 -35.28 10.97 18.42
C CYS A 142 -36.03 12.04 19.22
N TRP A 143 -35.31 12.92 19.91
CA TRP A 143 -35.91 14.14 20.42
C TRP A 143 -35.94 15.15 19.28
N ASP A 144 -37.12 15.41 18.72
CA ASP A 144 -37.35 16.60 17.93
C ASP A 144 -37.15 17.81 18.84
N TYR A 145 -36.02 18.49 18.70
CA TYR A 145 -35.81 19.82 19.28
C TYR A 145 -36.79 20.77 18.60
N ALA A 146 -38.02 20.84 19.11
CA ALA A 146 -38.95 21.87 18.72
C ALA A 146 -38.34 23.21 19.16
N PRO A 147 -38.06 24.17 18.25
CA PRO A 147 -37.60 25.48 18.68
C PRO A 147 -38.67 26.10 19.59
N GLU A 148 -38.23 26.68 20.71
CA GLU A 148 -39.10 27.32 21.69
C GLU A 148 -40.08 28.26 20.97
N ARG A 149 -41.39 28.05 21.17
CA ARG A 149 -42.37 29.04 20.73
C ARG A 149 -42.06 30.35 21.46
N PRO A 150 -41.94 31.49 20.74
CA PRO A 150 -41.71 32.77 21.40
C PRO A 150 -42.84 33.06 22.38
N ARG A 151 -42.48 33.44 23.61
CA ARG A 151 -43.45 33.81 24.65
C ARG A 151 -44.26 35.02 24.17
N PRO A 152 -45.58 35.05 24.36
CA PRO A 152 -46.37 36.25 24.10
C PRO A 152 -45.88 37.38 25.00
N THR A 153 -45.58 38.52 24.39
CA THR A 153 -45.24 39.77 25.08
C THR A 153 -46.52 40.38 25.70
N PRO A 154 -46.41 41.09 26.84
CA PRO A 154 -47.55 41.56 27.63
C PRO A 154 -48.38 42.64 26.93
#